data_AF-A0A1Q3LVB2-F1
#
_entry.id   AF-A0A1Q3LVB2-F1
#
_cell.length_a   1.000
_cell.length_b   1.000
_cell.length_c   1.000
_cell.angle_alpha   90.00
_cell.angle_beta   90.00
_cell.angle_gamma   90.00
#
_symmetry.space_group_name_H-M   'P 1'
#
loop_
_entity.id
_entity.type
_entity.pdbx_description
1 polymer ?
#
loop_
_entity_poly.entity_id
_entity_poly.type
_entity_poly.pdbx_seq_one_letter_code
_entity_poly.pdbx_strand_id
1 'polypeptide(L)'
;MAQKYEYTGKLSEGLIKVKAGVYPQYNCGYINTLGEEVIPLIYSGVKDFHEGLAVVRVGNWSTGKCGFINATGDVVVSFRYDKVMPFRNGIAKVKQDGEWFFIDLQENMVISLRNYSGSTYFYDGYAVVEIENYYGIINQNGKEVVPCIFPACSAFNSINRKHTVEFYLKNSYLNINR
;
A
#
# COMPACT_ATOMS: atom_id res chain seq x y z
N MET A 1 -19.94 -13.55 -30.16
CA MET A 1 -20.01 -12.16 -29.63
C MET A 1 -18.65 -11.83 -29.04
N ALA A 2 -18.05 -10.70 -29.41
CA ALA A 2 -16.77 -10.28 -28.83
C ALA A 2 -17.00 -9.94 -27.35
N GLN A 3 -16.16 -10.48 -26.45
CA GLN A 3 -16.24 -10.18 -25.03
C GLN A 3 -15.86 -8.70 -24.85
N LYS A 4 -16.82 -7.85 -24.42
CA LYS A 4 -16.64 -6.39 -24.28
C LYS A 4 -15.49 -6.01 -23.33
N TYR A 5 -15.18 -6.89 -22.37
CA TYR A 5 -14.19 -6.68 -21.32
C TYR A 5 -13.35 -7.93 -21.06
N GLU A 6 -12.12 -7.74 -20.62
CA GLU A 6 -11.31 -8.76 -19.98
C GLU A 6 -11.37 -8.58 -18.45
N TYR A 7 -11.76 -9.63 -17.73
CA TYR A 7 -11.82 -9.62 -16.27
C TYR A 7 -10.41 -9.70 -15.69
N THR A 8 -10.09 -8.83 -14.74
CA THR A 8 -8.73 -8.75 -14.19
C THR A 8 -8.61 -9.17 -12.73
N GLY A 9 -9.71 -9.51 -12.06
CA GLY A 9 -9.69 -10.17 -10.76
C GLY A 9 -11.07 -10.46 -10.17
N LYS A 10 -11.12 -10.60 -8.84
CA LYS A 10 -12.29 -11.07 -8.09
C LYS A 10 -13.26 -9.91 -7.77
N LEU A 11 -14.46 -10.28 -7.34
CA LEU A 11 -15.41 -9.37 -6.71
C LEU A 11 -14.76 -8.81 -5.42
N SER A 12 -14.64 -7.49 -5.33
CA SER A 12 -14.24 -6.78 -4.10
C SER A 12 -15.26 -5.69 -3.80
N GLU A 13 -15.85 -5.76 -2.60
CA GLU A 13 -16.83 -4.77 -2.12
C GLU A 13 -17.97 -4.48 -3.13
N GLY A 14 -18.45 -5.53 -3.82
CA GLY A 14 -19.55 -5.42 -4.79
C GLY A 14 -19.14 -5.05 -6.21
N LEU A 15 -17.86 -4.78 -6.46
CA LEU A 15 -17.33 -4.38 -7.77
C LEU A 15 -16.28 -5.36 -8.31
N ILE A 16 -16.24 -5.51 -9.63
CA ILE A 16 -15.30 -6.36 -10.35
C ILE A 16 -14.45 -5.49 -11.26
N LYS A 17 -13.13 -5.55 -11.10
CA LYS A 17 -12.20 -4.83 -11.97
C LYS A 17 -12.13 -5.46 -13.35
N VAL A 18 -12.24 -4.61 -14.36
CA VAL A 18 -12.19 -4.99 -15.77
C VAL A 18 -11.19 -4.12 -16.51
N LYS A 19 -10.68 -4.64 -17.62
CA LYS A 19 -9.91 -3.87 -18.58
C LYS A 19 -10.46 -4.06 -20.00
N ALA A 20 -10.23 -3.06 -20.84
CA ALA A 20 -10.48 -3.11 -22.27
C ALA A 20 -9.39 -2.33 -23.02
N GLY A 21 -9.23 -2.61 -24.31
CA GLY A 21 -8.17 -2.03 -25.14
C GLY A 21 -7.16 -3.07 -25.59
N VAL A 22 -6.06 -2.61 -26.16
CA VAL A 22 -5.01 -3.45 -26.74
C VAL A 22 -3.66 -3.00 -26.20
N TYR A 23 -2.78 -3.95 -25.88
CA TYR A 23 -1.43 -3.65 -25.43
C TYR A 23 -0.71 -2.68 -26.40
N PRO A 24 0.01 -1.66 -25.90
CA PRO A 24 0.30 -1.38 -24.48
C PRO A 24 -0.74 -0.51 -23.77
N GLN A 25 -1.85 -0.14 -24.41
CA GLN A 25 -2.82 0.82 -23.91
C GLN A 25 -4.13 0.13 -23.52
N TYR A 26 -4.19 -0.33 -22.26
CA TYR A 26 -5.43 -0.78 -21.64
C TYR A 26 -5.99 0.32 -20.75
N ASN A 27 -7.31 0.45 -20.79
CA ASN A 27 -8.03 1.19 -19.78
C ASN A 27 -8.76 0.23 -18.85
N CYS A 28 -8.78 0.58 -17.58
CA CYS A 28 -9.33 -0.20 -16.49
C CYS A 28 -10.41 0.61 -15.78
N GLY A 29 -11.39 -0.10 -15.25
CA GLY A 29 -12.54 0.43 -14.53
C GLY A 29 -13.21 -0.69 -13.74
N TYR A 30 -14.45 -0.45 -13.32
CA TYR A 30 -15.18 -1.41 -12.49
C TYR A 30 -16.61 -1.57 -12.97
N ILE A 31 -17.07 -2.82 -12.97
CA ILE A 31 -18.44 -3.22 -13.23
C ILE A 31 -19.05 -3.81 -11.96
N ASN A 32 -20.37 -3.81 -11.86
CA ASN A 32 -21.08 -4.58 -10.85
C ASN A 32 -21.24 -6.05 -11.27
N THR A 33 -21.88 -6.86 -10.43
CA THR A 33 -22.14 -8.28 -10.70
C THR A 33 -23.10 -8.55 -11.86
N LEU A 34 -23.83 -7.54 -12.33
CA LEU A 34 -24.71 -7.62 -13.50
C LEU A 34 -23.95 -7.30 -14.80
N GLY A 35 -22.67 -6.91 -14.72
CA GLY A 35 -21.87 -6.50 -15.86
C GLY A 35 -22.07 -5.03 -16.27
N GLU A 36 -22.77 -4.25 -15.45
CA GLU A 36 -23.00 -2.82 -15.69
C GLU A 36 -21.79 -2.03 -15.22
N GLU A 37 -21.39 -1.03 -16.01
CA GLU A 37 -20.29 -0.13 -15.68
C GLU A 37 -20.69 0.79 -14.53
N VAL A 38 -19.91 0.75 -13.44
CA VAL A 38 -20.08 1.63 -12.28
C VAL A 38 -19.01 2.71 -12.29
N ILE A 39 -17.77 2.32 -12.57
CA ILE A 39 -16.64 3.23 -12.66
C ILE A 39 -16.04 3.08 -14.07
N PRO A 40 -15.95 4.17 -14.84
CA PRO A 40 -15.61 4.10 -16.25
C PRO A 40 -14.18 3.60 -16.47
N LEU A 41 -13.97 2.94 -17.62
CA LEU A 41 -12.66 2.44 -18.02
C LEU A 41 -11.79 3.59 -18.55
N ILE A 42 -11.29 4.42 -17.62
CA ILE A 42 -10.45 5.59 -17.91
C ILE A 42 -9.08 5.54 -17.20
N TYR A 43 -8.86 4.56 -16.33
CA TYR A 43 -7.63 4.44 -15.57
C TYR A 43 -6.64 3.52 -16.27
N SER A 44 -5.34 3.82 -16.20
CA SER A 44 -4.30 2.91 -16.73
C SER A 44 -3.96 1.77 -15.78
N GLY A 45 -4.60 1.72 -14.61
CA GLY A 45 -4.57 0.58 -13.71
C GLY A 45 -5.40 0.81 -12.48
N VAL A 46 -5.91 -0.28 -11.94
CA VAL A 46 -6.81 -0.32 -10.79
C VAL A 46 -6.43 -1.50 -9.89
N LYS A 47 -6.65 -1.38 -8.58
CA LYS A 47 -6.51 -2.48 -7.60
C LYS A 47 -7.87 -2.87 -7.03
N ASP A 48 -7.91 -3.93 -6.24
CA ASP A 48 -9.15 -4.30 -5.55
C ASP A 48 -9.51 -3.26 -4.48
N PHE A 49 -10.81 -3.07 -4.25
CA PHE A 49 -11.31 -2.27 -3.12
C PHE A 49 -10.88 -2.90 -1.78
N HIS A 50 -10.48 -2.06 -0.84
CA HIS A 50 -10.22 -2.40 0.55
C HIS A 50 -10.61 -1.21 1.43
N GLU A 51 -11.46 -1.45 2.43
CA GLU A 51 -11.96 -0.40 3.34
C GLU A 51 -12.69 0.72 2.57
N GLY A 52 -13.45 0.38 1.53
CA GLY A 52 -14.21 1.35 0.72
C GLY A 52 -13.40 2.10 -0.32
N LEU A 53 -12.08 1.84 -0.43
CA LEU A 53 -11.16 2.57 -1.29
C LEU A 53 -10.44 1.65 -2.25
N ALA A 54 -10.20 2.11 -3.47
CA ALA A 54 -9.34 1.43 -4.43
C ALA A 54 -8.24 2.35 -4.95
N VAL A 55 -7.05 1.77 -5.09
CA VAL A 55 -5.92 2.44 -5.75
C VAL A 55 -6.18 2.46 -7.25
N VAL A 56 -6.06 3.64 -7.86
CA VAL A 56 -6.10 3.79 -9.31
C VAL A 56 -4.93 4.63 -9.81
N ARG A 57 -4.58 4.44 -11.08
CA ARG A 57 -3.53 5.19 -11.77
C ARG A 57 -4.10 5.90 -12.99
N VAL A 58 -3.69 7.16 -13.16
CA VAL A 58 -4.00 8.00 -14.32
C VAL A 58 -2.72 8.30 -15.09
N GLY A 59 -2.80 8.33 -16.42
CA GLY A 59 -1.65 8.54 -17.31
C GLY A 59 -0.94 7.24 -17.69
N ASN A 60 0.30 7.33 -18.19
CA ASN A 60 1.04 6.17 -18.70
C ASN A 60 1.37 5.14 -17.59
N TRP A 61 1.55 3.86 -17.94
CA TRP A 61 1.96 2.82 -16.99
C TRP A 61 3.27 3.16 -16.23
N SER A 62 4.23 3.81 -16.88
CA SER A 62 5.56 4.09 -16.34
C SER A 62 5.68 5.43 -15.59
N THR A 63 4.87 6.43 -15.94
CA THR A 63 4.96 7.80 -15.39
C THR A 63 3.65 8.31 -14.80
N GLY A 64 2.58 7.51 -14.89
CA GLY A 64 1.27 7.85 -14.39
C GLY A 64 1.26 7.97 -12.87
N LYS A 65 0.35 8.81 -12.39
CA LYS A 65 0.21 9.11 -10.97
C LYS A 65 -0.92 8.29 -10.38
N CYS A 66 -0.73 7.89 -9.14
CA CYS A 66 -1.66 7.08 -8.37
C CYS A 66 -2.40 7.93 -7.34
N GLY A 67 -3.60 7.49 -7.00
CA GLY A 67 -4.44 8.03 -5.95
C GLY A 67 -5.52 7.02 -5.58
N PHE A 68 -6.59 7.48 -4.95
CA PHE A 68 -7.65 6.61 -4.46
C PHE A 68 -9.01 7.13 -4.89
N ILE A 69 -9.89 6.19 -5.22
CA ILE A 69 -11.31 6.44 -5.45
C ILE A 69 -12.15 5.60 -4.50
N ASN A 70 -13.36 6.06 -4.21
CA ASN A 70 -14.39 5.27 -3.53
C ASN A 70 -15.17 4.38 -4.52
N ALA A 71 -16.14 3.61 -4.00
CA ALA A 71 -16.95 2.69 -4.82
C ALA A 71 -17.91 3.38 -5.81
N THR A 72 -18.15 4.69 -5.66
CA THR A 72 -18.90 5.50 -6.64
C THR A 72 -17.99 6.10 -7.72
N GLY A 73 -16.66 5.96 -7.58
CA GLY A 73 -15.68 6.51 -8.51
C GLY A 73 -15.20 7.92 -8.17
N ASP A 74 -15.65 8.50 -7.05
CA ASP A 74 -15.19 9.80 -6.60
C ASP A 74 -13.75 9.71 -6.10
N VAL A 75 -12.96 10.73 -6.44
CA VAL A 75 -11.57 10.85 -5.98
C VAL A 75 -11.55 11.18 -4.50
N VAL A 76 -10.94 10.30 -3.70
CA VAL A 76 -10.73 10.49 -2.26
C VAL A 76 -9.33 11.02 -1.97
N VAL A 77 -8.34 10.57 -2.74
CA VAL A 77 -6.95 11.04 -2.65
C VAL A 77 -6.43 11.33 -4.04
N SER A 78 -5.87 12.52 -4.21
CA SER A 78 -5.45 13.08 -5.49
C SER A 78 -4.44 12.21 -6.25
N PHE A 79 -4.52 12.22 -7.58
CA PHE A 79 -3.61 11.51 -8.48
C PHE A 79 -2.26 12.24 -8.63
N ARG A 80 -1.45 12.28 -7.56
CA ARG A 80 -0.14 12.98 -7.56
C ARG A 80 1.04 12.12 -7.12
N TYR A 81 0.79 10.93 -6.61
CA TYR A 81 1.81 10.05 -6.07
C TYR A 81 2.39 9.12 -7.14
N ASP A 82 3.69 8.88 -7.10
CA ASP A 82 4.36 7.93 -8.00
C ASP A 82 3.94 6.49 -7.68
N LYS A 83 3.75 6.20 -6.39
CA LYS A 83 3.27 4.91 -5.88
C LYS A 83 2.40 5.15 -4.65
N VAL A 84 1.36 4.34 -4.51
CA VAL A 84 0.55 4.28 -3.28
C VAL A 84 0.32 2.83 -2.87
N MET A 85 0.29 2.64 -1.57
CA MET A 85 -0.03 1.38 -0.92
C MET A 85 -1.42 1.50 -0.31
N PRO A 86 -2.25 0.43 -0.31
CA PRO A 86 -3.62 0.51 0.18
C PRO A 86 -3.71 1.15 1.57
N PHE A 87 -4.77 1.94 1.79
CA PHE A 87 -5.11 2.40 3.13
C PHE A 87 -5.33 1.20 4.06
N ARG A 88 -4.85 1.33 5.29
CA ARG A 88 -5.13 0.42 6.39
C ARG A 88 -5.34 1.27 7.64
N ASN A 89 -6.51 1.15 8.26
CA ASN A 89 -6.85 1.95 9.45
C ASN A 89 -6.62 3.47 9.24
N GLY A 90 -7.02 3.98 8.07
CA GLY A 90 -6.96 5.42 7.76
C GLY A 90 -5.60 5.99 7.37
N ILE A 91 -4.55 5.16 7.24
CA ILE A 91 -3.22 5.60 6.80
C ILE A 91 -2.75 4.82 5.56
N ALA A 92 -2.10 5.52 4.63
CA ALA A 92 -1.49 4.92 3.44
C ALA A 92 -0.02 5.32 3.31
N LYS A 93 0.83 4.38 2.87
CA LYS A 93 2.23 4.65 2.49
C LYS A 93 2.26 5.09 1.02
N VAL A 94 2.85 6.26 0.77
CA VAL A 94 2.92 6.86 -0.57
C VAL A 94 4.35 7.24 -0.92
N LYS A 95 4.63 7.27 -2.22
CA LYS A 95 5.88 7.76 -2.78
C LYS A 95 5.60 8.98 -3.65
N GLN A 96 6.36 10.04 -3.45
CA GLN A 96 6.34 11.23 -4.30
C GLN A 96 7.77 11.79 -4.42
N ASP A 97 8.19 12.07 -5.65
CA ASP A 97 9.47 12.73 -5.95
C ASP A 97 10.68 12.02 -5.32
N GLY A 98 10.65 10.69 -5.34
CA GLY A 98 11.73 9.84 -4.79
C GLY A 98 11.55 9.47 -3.32
N GLU A 99 10.76 10.21 -2.57
CA GLU A 99 10.62 10.08 -1.12
C GLU A 99 9.40 9.24 -0.73
N TRP A 100 9.54 8.42 0.32
CA TRP A 100 8.42 7.70 0.93
C TRP A 100 7.93 8.41 2.19
N PHE A 101 6.62 8.41 2.41
CA PHE A 101 5.99 8.92 3.63
C PHE A 101 4.60 8.32 3.80
N PHE A 102 4.00 8.52 4.96
CA PHE A 102 2.63 8.13 5.24
C PHE A 102 1.70 9.34 5.21
N ILE A 103 0.50 9.15 4.65
CA ILE A 103 -0.57 10.15 4.63
C ILE A 103 -1.84 9.64 5.28
N ASP A 104 -2.68 10.57 5.76
CA ASP A 104 -4.07 10.32 6.08
C ASP A 104 -4.98 10.50 4.84
N LEU A 105 -6.30 10.35 5.04
CA LEU A 105 -7.31 10.54 3.99
C LEU A 105 -7.47 12.00 3.54
N GLN A 106 -7.02 12.96 4.35
CA GLN A 106 -7.00 14.39 4.00
C GLN A 106 -5.71 14.77 3.25
N GLU A 107 -4.88 13.77 2.93
CA GLU A 107 -3.58 13.91 2.28
C GLU A 107 -2.55 14.69 3.11
N ASN A 108 -2.74 14.78 4.43
CA ASN A 108 -1.73 15.32 5.33
C ASN A 108 -0.61 14.30 5.48
N MET A 109 0.64 14.74 5.41
CA MET A 109 1.78 13.90 5.75
C MET A 109 1.80 13.66 7.26
N VAL A 110 1.57 12.42 7.69
CA VAL A 110 1.55 12.02 9.10
C VAL A 110 2.97 11.61 9.55
N ILE A 111 3.72 10.92 8.68
CA ILE A 111 5.04 10.38 9.02
C ILE A 111 5.96 10.49 7.81
N SER A 112 7.06 11.26 7.93
CA SER A 112 8.14 11.26 6.95
C SER A 112 9.03 10.03 7.12
N LEU A 113 9.40 9.37 6.02
CA LEU A 113 10.36 8.26 6.04
C LEU A 113 11.76 8.65 5.55
N ARG A 114 12.04 9.94 5.37
CA ARG A 114 13.34 10.42 4.83
C ARG A 114 14.55 9.89 5.60
N ASN A 115 14.42 9.78 6.92
CA ASN A 115 15.52 9.36 7.80
C ASN A 115 15.55 7.84 8.05
N TYR A 116 14.73 7.08 7.32
CA TYR A 116 14.65 5.62 7.45
C TYR A 116 15.18 4.96 6.17
N SER A 117 15.97 3.90 6.33
CA SER A 117 16.41 3.05 5.22
C SER A 117 15.28 2.13 4.72
N GLY A 118 14.28 1.88 5.55
CA GLY A 118 13.16 1.00 5.21
C GLY A 118 11.96 1.14 6.15
N SER A 119 10.81 0.66 5.69
CA SER A 119 9.65 0.45 6.56
C SER A 119 8.64 -0.53 5.96
N THR A 120 7.91 -1.22 6.82
CA THR A 120 6.77 -2.05 6.44
C THR A 120 5.51 -1.20 6.21
N TYR A 121 4.39 -1.87 5.91
CA TYR A 121 3.06 -1.29 6.09
C TYR A 121 2.68 -1.22 7.58
N PHE A 122 1.56 -0.55 7.86
CA PHE A 122 0.90 -0.65 9.15
C PHE A 122 0.14 -1.97 9.26
N TYR A 123 0.42 -2.71 10.34
CA TYR A 123 -0.34 -3.88 10.80
C TYR A 123 -0.76 -3.61 12.24
N ASP A 124 -2.06 -3.70 12.52
CA ASP A 124 -2.65 -3.42 13.84
C ASP A 124 -2.19 -2.08 14.46
N GLY A 125 -1.96 -1.06 13.63
CA GLY A 125 -1.54 0.27 14.07
C GLY A 125 -0.04 0.45 14.30
N TYR A 126 0.78 -0.54 13.94
CA TYR A 126 2.25 -0.48 14.07
C TYR A 126 2.95 -0.75 12.73
N ALA A 127 4.09 -0.09 12.53
CA ALA A 127 4.99 -0.35 11.41
C ALA A 127 6.41 -0.58 11.93
N VAL A 128 7.09 -1.58 11.36
CA VAL A 128 8.53 -1.74 11.54
C VAL A 128 9.22 -0.72 10.66
N VAL A 129 10.22 -0.06 11.23
CA VAL A 129 11.07 0.91 10.57
C VAL A 129 12.52 0.53 10.73
N GLU A 130 13.35 0.97 9.79
CA GLU A 130 14.77 0.65 9.74
C GLU A 130 15.60 1.93 9.63
N ILE A 131 16.65 2.04 10.44
CA ILE A 131 17.69 3.08 10.36
C ILE A 131 19.04 2.38 10.34
N GLU A 132 19.82 2.56 9.27
CA GLU A 132 21.20 2.02 9.16
C GLU A 132 21.33 0.53 9.53
N ASN A 133 20.36 -0.30 9.12
CA ASN A 133 20.22 -1.74 9.44
C ASN A 133 19.76 -2.09 10.86
N TYR A 134 19.29 -1.12 11.64
CA TYR A 134 18.64 -1.36 12.94
C TYR A 134 17.14 -1.15 12.84
N TYR A 135 16.40 -2.10 13.42
CA TYR A 135 14.94 -2.16 13.35
C TYR A 135 14.31 -1.66 14.64
N GLY A 136 13.21 -0.93 14.49
CA GLY A 136 12.34 -0.45 15.56
C GLY A 136 10.87 -0.50 15.14
N ILE A 137 9.98 0.00 16.00
CA ILE A 137 8.54 0.10 15.74
C ILE A 137 8.10 1.52 15.96
N ILE A 138 7.30 2.04 15.03
CA ILE A 138 6.51 3.27 15.22
C ILE A 138 5.01 2.95 15.22
N ASN A 139 4.24 3.78 15.90
CA ASN A 139 2.78 3.78 15.81
C ASN A 139 2.29 4.65 14.64
N GLN A 140 0.97 4.70 14.43
CA GLN A 140 0.30 5.49 13.38
C GLN A 140 0.56 7.00 13.43
N ASN A 141 1.02 7.54 14.56
CA ASN A 141 1.39 8.94 14.72
C ASN A 141 2.91 9.17 14.52
N GLY A 142 3.64 8.15 14.09
CA GLY A 142 5.10 8.21 13.92
C GLY A 142 5.88 8.18 15.23
N LYS A 143 5.22 7.99 16.37
CA LYS A 143 5.89 7.87 17.67
C LYS A 143 6.56 6.50 17.76
N GLU A 144 7.83 6.52 18.11
CA GLU A 144 8.58 5.32 18.44
C GLU A 144 7.96 4.58 19.62
N VAL A 145 7.69 3.30 19.42
CA VAL A 145 7.22 2.34 20.41
C VAL A 145 8.35 1.40 20.81
N VAL A 146 9.21 1.05 19.84
CA VAL A 146 10.43 0.28 20.04
C VAL A 146 11.56 1.00 19.30
N PRO A 147 12.67 1.33 19.98
CA PRO A 147 13.80 2.01 19.36
C PRO A 147 14.47 1.19 18.28
N CYS A 148 14.99 1.87 17.25
CA CYS A 148 15.81 1.27 16.19
C CYS A 148 17.20 0.88 16.71
N ILE A 149 17.24 -0.16 17.55
CA ILE A 149 18.47 -0.69 18.16
C ILE A 149 18.68 -2.18 17.92
N PHE A 150 17.73 -2.83 17.23
CA PHE A 150 17.78 -4.27 17.00
C PHE A 150 18.40 -4.58 15.64
N PRO A 151 19.48 -5.36 15.57
CA PRO A 151 20.15 -5.67 14.29
C PRO A 151 19.36 -6.62 13.39
N ALA A 152 18.28 -7.24 13.88
CA ALA A 152 17.40 -8.09 13.09
C ALA A 152 15.99 -8.15 13.69
N CYS A 153 15.00 -8.34 12.84
CA CYS A 153 13.63 -8.68 13.23
C CYS A 153 13.02 -9.71 12.28
N SER A 154 11.97 -10.41 12.72
CA SER A 154 11.16 -11.25 11.84
C SER A 154 10.30 -10.38 10.91
N ALA A 155 9.75 -10.98 9.84
CA ALA A 155 8.60 -10.38 9.18
C ALA A 155 7.39 -10.37 10.14
N PHE A 156 6.40 -9.51 9.87
CA PHE A 156 5.11 -9.62 10.56
C PHE A 156 4.48 -10.98 10.28
N ASN A 157 4.28 -11.77 11.32
CA ASN A 157 3.64 -13.07 11.25
C ASN A 157 2.18 -12.94 11.72
N SER A 158 1.24 -13.53 10.99
CA SER A 158 -0.19 -13.47 11.32
C SER A 158 -0.66 -14.83 11.83
N ILE A 159 -0.68 -15.00 13.14
CA ILE A 159 -1.17 -16.24 13.78
C ILE A 159 -2.40 -15.88 14.60
N ASN A 160 -3.52 -16.58 14.36
CA ASN A 160 -4.79 -16.36 15.06
C ASN A 160 -5.26 -14.89 15.04
N ARG A 161 -5.12 -14.21 13.89
CA ARG A 161 -5.45 -12.78 13.70
C ARG A 161 -4.66 -11.80 14.59
N LYS A 162 -3.55 -12.24 15.18
CA LYS A 162 -2.58 -11.36 15.83
C LYS A 162 -1.37 -11.22 14.93
N HIS A 163 -0.96 -9.97 14.68
CA HIS A 163 0.31 -9.69 14.02
C HIS A 163 1.42 -9.62 15.07
N THR A 164 2.44 -10.45 14.93
CA THR A 164 3.62 -10.46 15.81
C THR A 164 4.89 -10.17 15.02
N VAL A 165 5.84 -9.50 15.67
CA VAL A 165 7.21 -9.32 15.18
C VAL A 165 8.17 -9.62 16.33
N GLU A 166 9.18 -10.43 16.05
CA GLU A 166 10.23 -10.76 17.01
C GLU A 166 11.49 -9.96 16.66
N PHE A 167 12.18 -9.47 17.68
CA PHE A 167 13.46 -8.77 17.54
C PHE A 167 14.58 -9.59 18.17
N TYR A 168 15.73 -9.60 17.50
CA TYR A 168 16.88 -10.39 17.93
C TYR A 168 18.05 -9.47 18.23
N LEU A 169 18.67 -9.67 19.39
CA LEU A 169 19.98 -9.09 19.69
C LEU A 169 21.05 -9.94 19.01
N LYS A 170 22.19 -9.33 18.65
CA LYS A 170 23.36 -10.09 18.19
C LYS A 170 23.75 -11.08 19.30
N ASN A 171 23.68 -12.38 19.02
CA ASN A 171 24.30 -13.39 19.89
C ASN A 171 25.80 -13.09 19.96
N SER A 172 26.27 -12.66 21.13
CA SER A 172 27.69 -12.56 21.44
C SER A 172 28.28 -13.97 21.54
N TYR A 173 28.74 -14.54 20.42
CA TYR A 173 29.66 -15.67 20.50
C TYR A 173 31.04 -15.14 20.93
N LEU A 174 31.30 -15.20 22.22
CA LEU A 174 32.65 -15.05 22.76
C LEU A 174 33.36 -16.40 22.57
N ASN A 175 34.11 -16.55 21.50
CA ASN A 175 35.07 -17.66 21.36
C ASN A 175 36.25 -17.37 22.30
N ILE A 176 36.18 -17.89 23.54
CA ILE A 176 37.34 -18.00 24.40
C ILE A 176 38.01 -19.33 24.05
N ASN A 177 38.87 -19.33 23.03
CA ASN A 177 39.83 -20.41 22.88
C ASN A 177 40.91 -20.20 23.96
N ARG A 178 41.01 -21.16 24.89
CA ARG A 178 42.11 -21.26 25.87
C ARG A 178 43.40 -21.67 25.16
#